data_AF-A0A939T0Y9-F1
#
_entry.id   AF-A0A939T0Y9-F1
#
_cell.length_a   1.000
_cell.length_b   1.000
_cell.length_c   1.000
_cell.angle_alpha   90.00
_cell.angle_beta   90.00
_cell.angle_gamma   90.00
#
_symmetry.space_group_name_H-M   'P 1'
#
loop_
_entity.id
_entity.type
_entity.pdbx_description
1 polymer ?
#
loop_
_entity_poly.entity_id
_entity_poly.type
_entity_poly.pdbx_seq_one_letter_code
_entity_poly.pdbx_strand_id
1 'polypeptide(L)'
;MLIVTTDGLAGYEIRSVLGEVLGVAVQTDQAHAPHGQSSSTFRVTGEQVGVGLAATRREAVERLAEEARRKGANAVVGMTFDTATLGGGGNEVCAYGTAVWAEAARVQQGHSATMPQQQPVAGQAYGDPQGAPGGAPMAARNMTIGVNDRPR
;
A
#
# COMPACT_ATOMS: atom_id res chain seq x y z
N MET A 1 9.27 3.59 -15.58
CA MET A 1 9.13 4.31 -14.31
C MET A 1 7.89 3.76 -13.64
N LEU A 2 7.93 3.48 -12.34
CA LEU A 2 6.78 2.92 -11.62
C LEU A 2 5.78 4.03 -11.31
N ILE A 3 4.53 3.89 -11.70
CA ILE A 3 3.46 4.86 -11.42
C ILE A 3 2.32 4.10 -10.81
N VAL A 4 1.88 4.51 -9.62
CA VAL A 4 0.83 3.83 -8.88
C VAL A 4 -0.21 4.84 -8.40
N THR A 5 -1.43 4.36 -8.24
CA THR A 5 -2.54 5.12 -7.65
C THR A 5 -2.57 5.03 -6.12
N THR A 6 -1.77 4.14 -5.53
CA THR A 6 -1.61 4.02 -4.07
C THR A 6 -0.65 5.07 -3.54
N ASP A 7 -0.87 5.51 -2.29
CA ASP A 7 0.04 6.48 -1.64
C ASP A 7 1.41 5.87 -1.28
N GLY A 8 1.47 4.54 -1.14
CA GLY A 8 2.68 3.79 -0.81
C GLY A 8 3.07 2.77 -1.87
N LEU A 9 4.31 2.29 -1.76
CA LEU A 9 4.88 1.28 -2.64
C LEU A 9 5.21 0.02 -1.83
N ALA A 10 4.35 -0.99 -1.88
CA ALA A 10 4.59 -2.26 -1.19
C ALA A 10 5.89 -2.92 -1.69
N GLY A 11 6.77 -3.31 -0.76
CA GLY A 11 8.09 -3.85 -1.09
C GLY A 11 9.13 -2.80 -1.47
N TYR A 12 8.82 -1.51 -1.34
CA TYR A 12 9.77 -0.41 -1.52
C TYR A 12 9.74 0.53 -0.31
N GLU A 13 10.83 1.23 -0.08
CA GLU A 13 10.96 2.30 0.89
C GLU A 13 11.14 3.63 0.13
N ILE A 14 10.25 4.60 0.38
CA ILE A 14 10.37 5.94 -0.20
C ILE A 14 11.48 6.69 0.56
N ARG A 15 12.58 6.99 -0.13
CA ARG A 15 13.74 7.71 0.42
C ARG A 15 13.56 9.21 0.40
N SER A 16 12.91 9.74 -0.63
CA SER A 16 12.74 11.18 -0.82
C SER A 16 11.49 11.49 -1.63
N VAL A 17 10.83 12.58 -1.27
CA VAL A 17 9.72 13.17 -2.01
C VAL A 17 10.24 14.36 -2.79
N LEU A 18 9.99 14.38 -4.10
CA LEU A 18 10.54 15.34 -5.06
C LEU A 18 9.50 16.36 -5.54
N GLY A 19 8.33 16.38 -4.90
CA GLY A 19 7.21 17.29 -5.17
C GLY A 19 6.12 16.68 -6.04
N GLU A 20 5.13 17.49 -6.33
CA GLU A 20 4.03 17.17 -7.25
C GLU A 20 4.52 17.04 -8.69
N VAL A 21 3.84 16.27 -9.53
CA VAL A 21 4.06 16.23 -10.98
C VAL A 21 2.73 16.18 -11.70
N LEU A 22 2.68 16.75 -12.91
CA LEU A 22 1.49 16.88 -13.72
C LEU A 22 1.77 16.56 -15.20
N GLY A 23 0.76 15.98 -15.85
CA GLY A 23 0.80 15.68 -17.27
C GLY A 23 -0.57 15.92 -17.86
N VAL A 24 -0.67 16.90 -18.75
CA VAL A 24 -1.94 17.30 -19.37
C VAL A 24 -1.91 16.89 -20.83
N ALA A 25 -2.99 16.29 -21.31
CA ALA A 25 -3.22 16.03 -22.72
C ALA A 25 -4.66 16.40 -23.09
N VAL A 26 -4.87 16.85 -24.32
CA VAL A 26 -6.17 17.32 -24.79
C VAL A 26 -6.60 16.49 -25.99
N GLN A 27 -7.80 15.95 -25.92
CA GLN A 27 -8.49 15.36 -27.05
C GLN A 27 -9.40 16.42 -27.67
N THR A 28 -9.20 16.72 -28.94
CA THR A 28 -10.18 17.48 -29.73
C THR A 28 -10.86 16.54 -30.72
N ASP A 29 -12.18 16.61 -30.83
CA ASP A 29 -12.96 15.86 -31.84
C ASP A 29 -12.51 16.17 -33.30
N GLN A 30 -11.79 17.28 -33.49
CA GLN A 30 -11.32 17.77 -34.79
C GLN A 30 -10.00 17.15 -35.29
N ALA A 31 -9.42 16.17 -34.60
CA ALA A 31 -8.20 15.52 -35.08
C ALA A 31 -8.53 14.46 -36.17
N HIS A 32 -8.78 14.96 -37.38
CA HIS A 32 -8.77 14.22 -38.65
C HIS A 32 -9.82 13.12 -38.80
N ALA A 33 -10.96 13.48 -39.39
CA ALA A 33 -11.51 12.61 -40.43
C ALA A 33 -10.46 12.54 -41.57
N PRO A 34 -9.73 11.43 -41.78
CA PRO A 34 -9.16 11.21 -43.09
C PRO A 34 -10.35 11.16 -44.04
N HIS A 35 -10.25 11.90 -45.12
CA HIS A 35 -11.23 11.94 -46.18
C HIS A 35 -11.59 10.49 -46.59
N GLY A 36 -12.86 10.09 -46.42
CA GLY A 36 -13.43 8.97 -47.20
C GLY A 36 -13.90 7.70 -46.49
N GLN A 37 -14.59 7.76 -45.35
CA GLN A 37 -15.38 6.60 -44.87
C GLN A 37 -16.81 7.03 -44.50
N SER A 38 -17.66 7.18 -45.50
CA SER A 38 -19.10 7.04 -45.32
C SER A 38 -19.40 5.61 -44.90
N SER A 39 -19.76 5.38 -43.65
CA SER A 39 -20.59 4.22 -43.31
C SER A 39 -21.61 4.62 -42.25
N SER A 40 -22.80 4.89 -42.75
CA SER A 40 -24.07 4.90 -42.02
C SER A 40 -24.39 3.48 -41.53
N THR A 41 -23.52 2.90 -40.71
CA THR A 41 -23.66 1.52 -40.26
C THR A 41 -23.68 1.47 -38.74
N PHE A 42 -24.90 1.31 -38.22
CA PHE A 42 -25.17 0.51 -37.04
C PHE A 42 -24.62 1.06 -35.71
N ARG A 43 -25.32 2.07 -35.16
CA ARG A 43 -25.15 2.45 -33.75
C ARG A 43 -25.95 1.50 -32.87
N VAL A 44 -25.36 0.34 -32.59
CA VAL A 44 -25.83 -0.60 -31.57
C VAL A 44 -25.07 -0.35 -30.28
N THR A 45 -25.84 0.02 -29.26
CA THR A 45 -25.60 -0.19 -27.82
C THR A 45 -24.24 -0.80 -27.47
N GLY A 46 -23.29 0.05 -27.12
CA GLY A 46 -21.99 -0.33 -26.55
C GLY A 46 -21.23 0.94 -26.21
N GLU A 47 -20.81 1.08 -24.96
CA GLU A 47 -20.10 2.23 -24.42
C GLU A 47 -18.78 2.45 -25.18
N GLN A 48 -18.83 3.23 -26.25
CA GLN A 48 -17.64 3.60 -27.00
C GLN A 48 -16.90 4.63 -26.15
N VAL A 49 -16.01 4.18 -25.25
CA VAL A 49 -14.93 5.05 -24.76
C VAL A 49 -14.26 5.58 -26.01
N GLY A 50 -14.49 6.86 -26.33
CA GLY A 50 -14.08 7.44 -27.61
C GLY A 50 -12.63 7.07 -27.86
N VAL A 51 -12.33 6.48 -29.02
CA VAL A 51 -11.05 5.81 -29.31
C VAL A 51 -9.83 6.70 -28.99
N GLY A 52 -10.00 8.02 -29.03
CA GLY A 52 -8.95 8.97 -28.63
C GLY A 52 -8.78 9.20 -27.11
N LEU A 53 -9.77 8.99 -26.25
CA LEU A 53 -9.65 9.30 -24.80
C LEU A 53 -8.64 8.37 -24.10
N ALA A 54 -8.58 7.11 -24.51
CA ALA A 54 -7.56 6.17 -24.03
C ALA A 54 -6.14 6.58 -24.47
N ALA A 55 -6.00 7.13 -25.69
CA ALA A 55 -4.73 7.65 -26.18
C ALA A 55 -4.31 8.92 -25.42
N THR A 56 -5.23 9.86 -25.22
CA THR A 56 -5.02 11.09 -24.44
C THR A 56 -4.64 10.78 -22.99
N ARG A 57 -5.26 9.78 -22.36
CA ARG A 57 -4.85 9.32 -21.02
C ARG A 57 -3.41 8.80 -20.99
N ARG A 58 -2.99 8.03 -22.00
CA ARG A 58 -1.61 7.53 -22.10
C ARG A 58 -0.62 8.68 -22.27
N GLU A 59 -0.95 9.63 -23.13
CA GLU A 59 -0.12 10.83 -23.35
C GLU A 59 0.02 11.67 -22.07
N ALA A 60 -1.07 11.87 -21.32
CA ALA A 60 -1.04 12.55 -20.03
C ALA A 60 -0.10 11.85 -19.03
N VAL A 61 -0.16 10.51 -18.94
CA VAL A 61 0.74 9.72 -18.09
C VAL A 61 2.20 9.80 -18.55
N GLU A 62 2.45 9.82 -19.86
CA GLU A 62 3.80 9.95 -20.42
C GLU A 62 4.41 11.32 -20.09
N ARG A 63 3.66 12.41 -20.26
CA ARG A 63 4.09 13.76 -19.88
C ARG A 63 4.37 13.89 -18.38
N LEU A 64 3.50 13.31 -17.55
CA LEU A 64 3.73 13.21 -16.10
C LEU A 64 5.02 12.43 -15.80
N ALA A 65 5.28 11.35 -16.55
CA ALA A 65 6.48 10.55 -16.38
C ALA A 65 7.76 11.29 -16.76
N GLU A 66 7.72 12.08 -17.83
CA GLU A 66 8.82 12.95 -18.24
C GLU A 66 9.12 14.03 -17.20
N GLU A 67 8.08 14.66 -16.63
CA GLU A 67 8.27 15.63 -15.56
C GLU A 67 8.89 14.99 -14.31
N ALA A 68 8.41 13.81 -13.90
CA ALA A 68 8.97 13.07 -12.78
C ALA A 68 10.46 12.71 -13.01
N ARG A 69 10.81 12.26 -14.22
CA ARG A 69 12.21 12.00 -14.60
C ARG A 69 13.06 13.26 -14.55
N ARG A 70 12.54 14.40 -14.99
CA ARG A 70 13.24 15.70 -14.91
C ARG A 70 13.52 16.11 -13.47
N LYS A 71 12.65 15.75 -12.52
CA LYS A 71 12.86 15.96 -11.08
C LYS A 71 13.79 14.93 -10.43
N GLY A 72 14.28 13.95 -11.21
CA GLY A 72 15.15 12.88 -10.72
C GLY A 72 14.40 11.75 -10.01
N ALA A 73 13.08 11.67 -10.16
CA ALA A 73 12.28 10.62 -9.56
C ALA A 73 12.38 9.29 -10.31
N ASN A 74 12.21 8.18 -9.60
CA ASN A 74 12.13 6.85 -10.19
C ASN A 74 10.73 6.22 -10.07
N ALA A 75 9.85 6.84 -9.29
CA ALA A 75 8.44 6.46 -9.16
C ALA A 75 7.52 7.66 -8.95
N VAL A 76 6.22 7.47 -9.21
CA VAL A 76 5.13 8.39 -8.85
C VAL A 76 4.08 7.63 -8.05
N VAL A 77 3.67 8.20 -6.92
CA VAL A 77 2.64 7.66 -6.02
C VAL A 77 1.41 8.57 -5.97
N GLY A 78 0.28 8.03 -5.52
CA GLY A 78 -0.98 8.76 -5.40
C GLY A 78 -1.48 9.34 -6.73
N MET A 79 -1.14 8.68 -7.86
CA MET A 79 -1.53 9.17 -9.18
C MET A 79 -3.06 9.19 -9.30
N THR A 80 -3.61 10.32 -9.74
CA THR A 80 -5.03 10.52 -10.01
C THR A 80 -5.22 11.16 -11.38
N PHE A 81 -6.40 10.97 -11.98
CA PHE A 81 -6.82 11.68 -13.18
C PHE A 81 -7.88 12.72 -12.84
N ASP A 82 -7.78 13.88 -13.45
CA ASP A 82 -8.86 14.85 -13.62
C ASP A 82 -9.20 14.99 -15.11
N THR A 83 -10.46 15.28 -15.39
CA THR A 83 -10.94 15.48 -16.76
C THR A 83 -11.87 16.67 -16.84
N ALA A 84 -11.60 17.59 -17.76
CA ALA A 84 -12.44 18.76 -18.00
C ALA A 84 -12.91 18.76 -19.46
N THR A 85 -14.19 19.07 -19.69
CA THR A 85 -14.69 19.29 -21.05
C THR A 85 -14.40 20.74 -21.45
N LEU A 86 -13.69 20.90 -22.56
CA LEU A 86 -13.35 22.19 -23.15
C LEU A 86 -14.50 22.67 -24.04
N GLY A 87 -14.70 23.99 -24.08
CA GLY A 87 -15.63 24.60 -25.02
C GLY A 87 -15.27 24.23 -26.47
N GLY A 88 -16.25 23.79 -27.25
CA GLY A 88 -16.03 23.35 -28.64
C GLY A 88 -15.84 21.83 -28.83
N GLY A 89 -16.18 21.01 -27.82
CA GLY A 89 -16.25 19.54 -27.97
C GLY A 89 -14.93 18.81 -27.74
N GLY A 90 -13.98 19.43 -27.04
CA GLY A 90 -12.74 18.78 -26.59
C GLY A 90 -12.85 18.25 -25.16
N ASN A 91 -12.03 17.26 -24.81
CA ASN A 91 -11.82 16.80 -23.44
C ASN A 91 -10.35 16.93 -23.06
N GLU A 92 -10.08 17.63 -21.98
CA GLU A 92 -8.79 17.67 -21.31
C GLU A 92 -8.69 16.51 -20.32
N VAL A 93 -7.53 15.86 -20.28
CA VAL A 93 -7.16 14.86 -19.29
C VAL A 93 -5.89 15.33 -18.60
N CYS A 94 -5.95 15.52 -17.30
CA CYS A 94 -4.81 15.83 -16.44
C CYS A 94 -4.49 14.62 -15.56
N ALA A 95 -3.29 14.08 -15.68
CA ALA A 95 -2.73 13.14 -14.71
C ALA A 95 -1.86 13.92 -13.73
N TYR A 96 -2.00 13.66 -12.43
CA TYR A 96 -1.15 14.27 -11.41
C TYR A 96 -0.83 13.28 -10.29
N GLY A 97 0.25 13.52 -9.56
CA GLY A 97 0.68 12.68 -8.44
C GLY A 97 1.92 13.25 -7.75
N THR A 98 2.53 12.44 -6.90
CA THR A 98 3.75 12.84 -6.16
C THR A 98 4.96 12.06 -6.68
N ALA A 99 5.98 12.78 -7.15
CA ALA A 99 7.23 12.21 -7.61
C ALA A 99 8.11 11.83 -6.42
N VAL A 100 8.64 10.61 -6.44
CA VAL A 100 9.44 10.06 -5.33
C VAL A 100 10.67 9.30 -5.83
N TRP A 101 11.68 9.22 -4.97
CA TRP A 101 12.75 8.24 -5.10
C TRP A 101 12.51 7.09 -4.12
N ALA A 102 12.35 5.88 -4.63
CA ALA A 102 12.12 4.69 -3.83
C ALA A 102 13.15 3.59 -4.11
N GLU A 103 13.48 2.81 -3.08
CA GLU A 103 14.39 1.67 -3.17
C GLU A 103 13.68 0.40 -2.74
N ALA A 104 14.05 -0.76 -3.28
CA ALA A 104 13.47 -2.03 -2.86
C ALA A 104 13.74 -2.27 -1.35
N ALA A 105 12.69 -2.51 -0.59
CA ALA A 105 12.80 -2.81 0.83
C ALA A 105 13.52 -4.15 0.98
N ARG A 106 14.62 -4.17 1.75
CA ARG A 106 15.32 -5.43 2.04
C ARG A 106 14.39 -6.30 2.87
N VAL A 107 14.02 -7.46 2.34
CA VAL A 107 13.40 -8.52 3.13
C VAL A 107 14.45 -8.95 4.15
N GLN A 108 14.28 -8.55 5.41
CA GLN A 108 15.02 -9.17 6.50
C GLN A 108 14.54 -10.63 6.56
N GLN A 109 15.31 -11.53 5.95
CA GLN A 109 15.20 -12.95 6.24
C GLN A 109 15.46 -13.07 7.74
N GLY A 110 14.38 -13.28 8.50
CA GLY A 110 14.45 -13.38 9.96
C GLY A 110 15.54 -14.39 10.32
N HIS A 111 16.54 -13.92 11.06
CA HIS A 111 17.43 -14.82 11.78
C HIS A 111 16.53 -15.70 12.64
N SER A 112 16.46 -16.99 12.32
CA SER A 112 15.78 -17.99 13.14
C SER A 112 16.33 -17.84 14.55
N ALA A 113 15.51 -17.30 15.46
CA ALA A 113 15.86 -17.22 16.86
C ALA A 113 16.17 -18.64 17.31
N THR A 114 17.45 -18.93 17.55
CA THR A 114 17.89 -20.15 18.21
C THR A 114 17.16 -20.19 19.55
N MET A 115 16.15 -21.06 19.66
CA MET A 115 15.55 -21.37 20.95
C MET A 115 16.67 -21.82 21.90
N PRO A 116 16.88 -21.16 23.05
CA PRO A 116 17.68 -21.77 24.09
C PRO A 116 16.93 -23.01 24.56
N GLN A 117 17.50 -24.20 24.34
CA GLN A 117 17.00 -25.44 24.93
C GLN A 117 17.08 -25.27 26.45
N GLN A 118 15.94 -25.17 27.12
CA GLN A 118 15.87 -25.34 28.57
C GLN A 118 16.29 -26.78 28.90
N GLN A 119 17.47 -26.93 29.48
CA GLN A 119 17.93 -28.20 30.02
C GLN A 119 16.95 -28.66 31.11
N PRO A 120 16.47 -29.92 31.07
CA PRO A 120 15.68 -30.45 32.16
C PRO A 120 16.57 -30.55 33.41
N VAL A 121 16.16 -29.87 34.48
CA VAL A 121 16.82 -29.96 35.79
C VAL A 121 16.65 -31.39 36.31
N ALA A 122 17.74 -32.15 36.32
CA ALA A 122 17.78 -33.48 36.91
C ALA A 122 17.48 -33.39 38.42
N GLY A 123 16.50 -34.17 38.87
CA GLY A 123 16.02 -34.17 40.25
C GLY A 123 17.14 -34.41 41.25
N GLN A 124 17.27 -33.50 42.22
CA GLN A 124 18.09 -33.72 43.39
C GLN A 124 17.39 -34.75 44.28
N ALA A 125 18.01 -35.92 44.43
CA ALA A 125 17.62 -36.94 45.38
C ALA A 125 17.71 -36.38 46.80
N TYR A 126 16.56 -36.25 47.45
CA TYR A 126 16.48 -35.86 48.86
C TYR A 126 16.94 -37.05 49.71
N GLY A 127 18.07 -36.90 50.39
CA GLY A 127 18.62 -37.92 51.28
C GLY A 127 17.73 -38.13 52.50
N ASP A 128 17.58 -39.40 52.88
CA ASP A 128 16.94 -39.82 54.13
C ASP A 128 17.65 -39.24 55.36
N PRO A 129 16.88 -38.90 56.40
CA PRO A 129 17.28 -39.30 57.73
C PRO A 129 16.17 -40.12 58.41
N GLN A 130 16.59 -41.26 58.96
CA GLN A 130 15.82 -42.20 59.78
C GLN A 130 14.99 -41.51 60.88
N GLY A 131 13.75 -41.98 61.09
CA GLY A 131 13.00 -41.82 62.36
C GLY A 131 11.48 -41.63 62.21
N ALA A 132 10.70 -42.64 62.60
CA ALA A 132 9.23 -42.71 62.62
C ALA A 132 8.54 -41.80 63.68
N PRO A 133 7.20 -41.84 63.92
CA PRO A 133 6.04 -41.83 63.01
C PRO A 133 4.98 -40.75 63.40
N GLY A 134 4.18 -40.32 62.43
CA GLY A 134 2.81 -39.86 62.69
C GLY A 134 2.58 -38.35 62.84
N GLY A 135 1.72 -37.80 61.97
CA GLY A 135 1.09 -36.49 62.14
C GLY A 135 1.04 -35.67 60.86
N ALA A 136 -0.13 -35.54 60.24
CA ALA A 136 -0.36 -34.59 59.16
C ALA A 136 -0.49 -33.17 59.75
N PRO A 137 0.24 -32.15 59.26
CA PRO A 137 -0.02 -30.79 59.70
C PRO A 137 -1.15 -30.15 58.87
N MET A 138 -2.16 -29.73 59.61
CA MET A 138 -3.29 -28.88 59.20
C MET A 138 -2.86 -27.44 58.92
N ALA A 139 -3.53 -26.85 57.92
CA ALA A 139 -4.01 -25.47 57.79
C ALA A 139 -3.40 -24.30 58.61
N ALA A 140 -3.05 -23.23 57.89
CA ALA A 140 -3.28 -21.83 58.26
C ALA A 140 -3.42 -21.02 56.94
N ARG A 141 -4.61 -20.59 56.51
CA ARG A 141 -5.44 -19.44 56.94
C ARG A 141 -4.77 -18.07 56.77
N ASN A 142 -5.32 -17.28 55.83
CA ASN A 142 -5.74 -15.85 55.92
C ASN A 142 -5.57 -15.18 54.53
N MET A 143 -6.57 -15.19 53.64
CA MET A 143 -7.65 -14.18 53.51
C MET A 143 -7.21 -12.72 53.64
N THR A 144 -7.26 -11.96 52.53
CA THR A 144 -7.90 -10.64 52.52
C THR A 144 -8.51 -10.42 51.14
N ILE A 145 -9.84 -10.37 51.14
CA ILE A 145 -10.72 -10.09 50.02
C ILE A 145 -11.01 -8.58 50.05
N GLY A 146 -10.98 -7.92 48.90
CA GLY A 146 -11.43 -6.54 48.72
C GLY A 146 -12.45 -6.47 47.59
N VAL A 147 -13.64 -7.02 47.82
CA VAL A 147 -14.81 -6.85 46.95
C VAL A 147 -15.71 -5.79 47.59
N ASN A 148 -15.55 -4.54 47.15
CA ASN A 148 -16.61 -3.56 46.93
C ASN A 148 -15.99 -2.20 46.65
N ASP A 149 -15.88 -1.84 45.37
CA ASP A 149 -16.19 -0.47 44.93
C ASP A 149 -16.43 -0.46 43.41
N ARG A 150 -17.70 -0.27 43.04
CA ARG A 150 -18.16 0.23 41.73
C ARG A 150 -19.15 1.38 42.02
N PRO A 151 -19.54 2.17 41.02
CA PRO A 151 -19.00 3.47 40.65
C PRO A 151 -19.89 4.65 41.14
N ARG A 152 -19.42 5.88 40.98
CA ARG A 152 -20.26 7.04 40.67
C ARG A 152 -19.62 7.82 39.53
#